data_AF-A0A820HV39-F1
#
_entry.id   AF-A0A820HV39-F1
#
_cell.length_a   1.000
_cell.length_b   1.000
_cell.length_c   1.000
_cell.angle_alpha   90.00
_cell.angle_beta   90.00
_cell.angle_gamma   90.00
#
_symmetry.space_group_name_H-M   'P 1'
#
loop_
_entity.id
_entity.type
_entity.pdbx_description
1 polymer ?
#
loop_
_entity_poly.entity_id
_entity_poly.type
_entity_poly.pdbx_seq_one_letter_code
_entity_poly.pdbx_strand_id
1 'polypeptide(L)'
;ALGIPMHKDYVTKIKAVLDYYQKYKHRLNKTNKRYMGLKRIMQRKVQQEFDFVPALELKFVPDIILPFHRRLKKNRPDLYKKIRNLHLHVIPKWSKLTDITEANTDFRYSFSAYEIELAKARTKYEQVLNNVARGLFYKHLYKNLTINDQYLPSYFIKTTVLWMCEECHIDRYVDTTDDEDTISLKLGQIWINYTCHLLRTRYCPHYFIFNMNLLENYPTE
;
A
#
# COMPACT_ATOMS: atom_id res chain seq x y z
N ALA A 1 18.55 -23.14 -14.50
CA ALA A 1 18.95 -21.84 -13.93
C ALA A 1 18.56 -20.75 -14.90
N LEU A 2 17.37 -20.14 -14.73
CA LEU A 2 16.90 -19.08 -15.62
C LEU A 2 17.39 -17.74 -15.07
N GLY A 3 18.58 -17.35 -15.52
CA GLY A 3 19.10 -16.00 -15.32
C GLY A 3 18.33 -15.03 -16.19
N ILE A 4 17.34 -14.36 -15.60
CA ILE A 4 16.70 -13.20 -16.21
C ILE A 4 17.52 -11.97 -15.78
N PRO A 5 17.96 -11.09 -16.70
CA PRO A 5 18.75 -9.93 -16.34
C PRO A 5 17.88 -8.99 -15.51
N MET A 6 18.16 -8.91 -14.21
CA MET A 6 17.62 -7.90 -13.31
C MET A 6 18.15 -6.52 -13.72
N HIS A 7 17.28 -5.50 -13.76
CA HIS A 7 17.79 -4.14 -13.57
C HIS A 7 18.26 -4.00 -12.11
N LYS A 8 19.59 -4.06 -11.90
CA LYS A 8 20.24 -3.84 -10.59
C LYS A 8 19.77 -2.54 -9.92
N ASP A 9 19.24 -1.60 -10.70
CA ASP A 9 19.03 -0.21 -10.32
C ASP A 9 17.90 0.02 -9.30
N TYR A 10 16.76 -0.68 -9.39
CA TYR A 10 15.65 -0.50 -8.42
C TYR A 10 15.98 -1.08 -7.05
N VAL A 11 16.56 -2.29 -7.02
CA VAL A 11 17.06 -2.90 -5.77
C VAL A 11 18.18 -2.04 -5.18
N THR A 12 19.03 -1.45 -6.02
CA THR A 12 20.10 -0.55 -5.57
C THR A 12 19.54 0.78 -5.04
N LYS A 13 18.53 1.38 -5.69
CA LYS A 13 17.85 2.60 -5.22
C LYS A 13 17.15 2.37 -3.87
N ILE A 14 16.46 1.24 -3.72
CA ILE A 14 15.80 0.90 -2.44
C ILE A 14 16.85 0.60 -1.36
N LYS A 15 17.93 -0.11 -1.67
CA LYS A 15 19.07 -0.30 -0.75
C LYS A 15 19.77 1.01 -0.40
N ALA A 16 19.92 1.95 -1.34
CA ALA A 16 20.49 3.27 -1.07
C ALA A 16 19.60 4.09 -0.11
N VAL A 17 18.27 3.94 -0.20
CA VAL A 17 17.34 4.54 0.78
C VAL A 17 17.54 3.90 2.16
N LEU A 18 17.77 2.58 2.24
CA LEU A 18 18.10 1.89 3.49
C LEU A 18 19.44 2.34 4.07
N ASP A 19 20.49 2.41 3.25
CA ASP A 19 21.82 2.83 3.68
C ASP A 19 21.79 4.29 4.16
N TYR A 20 21.02 5.15 3.46
CA TYR A 20 20.74 6.51 3.93
C TYR A 20 20.02 6.49 5.28
N TYR A 21 18.96 5.70 5.43
CA TYR A 21 18.17 5.67 6.65
C TYR A 21 18.96 5.12 7.86
N GLN A 22 19.79 4.09 7.64
CA GLN A 22 20.70 3.53 8.63
C GLN A 22 21.82 4.51 9.00
N LYS A 23 22.46 5.14 7.99
CA LYS A 23 23.54 6.12 8.17
C LYS A 23 23.10 7.41 8.88
N TYR A 24 21.85 7.81 8.71
CA TYR A 24 21.31 9.05 9.29
C TYR A 24 20.32 8.82 10.45
N LYS A 25 20.26 7.60 11.01
CA LYS A 25 19.44 7.23 12.18
C LYS A 25 19.59 8.24 13.34
N HIS A 26 20.80 8.72 13.60
CA HIS A 26 21.10 9.67 14.68
C HIS A 26 20.69 11.14 14.39
N ARG A 27 20.46 11.51 13.12
CA ARG A 27 20.09 12.89 12.72
C ARG A 27 18.58 13.12 12.64
N LEU A 28 17.78 12.06 12.64
CA LEU A 28 16.31 12.14 12.68
C LEU A 28 15.77 12.76 13.99
N ASN A 29 16.60 12.81 15.04
CA ASN A 29 16.36 13.49 16.33
C ASN A 29 15.97 14.98 16.21
N LYS A 30 16.35 15.68 15.13
CA LYS A 30 15.90 17.06 14.86
C LYS A 30 14.70 17.16 13.92
N THR A 31 14.33 16.08 13.24
CA THR A 31 13.30 16.11 12.17
C THR A 31 11.91 15.77 12.71
N ASN A 32 11.80 14.95 13.75
CA ASN A 32 10.50 14.67 14.42
C ASN A 32 9.90 15.92 15.10
N LYS A 33 10.71 16.79 15.72
CA LYS A 33 10.24 18.12 16.18
C LYS A 33 9.79 19.03 15.04
N ARG A 34 10.38 18.87 13.84
CA ARG A 34 10.00 19.62 12.63
C ARG A 34 8.72 19.08 11.98
N TYR A 35 8.37 17.80 12.16
CA TYR A 35 7.12 17.21 11.68
C TYR A 35 5.88 17.78 12.39
N MET A 36 5.96 18.04 13.70
CA MET A 36 4.92 18.76 14.44
C MET A 36 4.81 20.23 14.00
N GLY A 37 5.92 20.87 13.61
CA GLY A 37 5.94 22.21 13.03
C GLY A 37 5.43 22.29 11.58
N LEU A 38 5.69 21.27 10.76
CA LEU A 38 5.20 21.17 9.37
C LEU A 38 3.68 20.98 9.33
N LYS A 39 3.09 20.34 10.34
CA LYS A 39 1.62 20.27 10.49
C LYS A 39 0.98 21.67 10.60
N ARG A 40 1.69 22.66 11.17
CA ARG A 40 1.26 24.07 11.20
C ARG A 40 1.61 24.83 9.91
N ILE A 41 2.71 24.51 9.24
CA ILE A 41 3.09 25.19 7.98
C ILE A 41 2.25 24.70 6.79
N MET A 42 1.77 23.46 6.80
CA MET A 42 0.85 22.90 5.80
C MET A 42 -0.61 23.40 5.94
N GLN A 43 -0.93 24.23 6.93
CA GLN A 43 -2.18 24.99 6.96
C GLN A 43 -2.16 26.23 6.05
N ARG A 44 -1.06 26.48 5.33
CA ARG A 44 -1.04 27.44 4.21
C ARG A 44 -1.87 26.88 3.05
N LYS A 45 -3.12 27.35 2.93
CA LYS A 45 -4.05 27.21 1.78
C LYS A 45 -3.70 26.03 0.86
N VAL A 46 -3.83 24.80 1.37
CA VAL A 46 -3.94 23.64 0.49
C VAL A 46 -5.30 23.79 -0.17
N GLN A 47 -5.35 24.06 -1.47
CA GLN A 47 -6.56 23.79 -2.25
C GLN A 47 -6.88 22.31 -2.02
N GLN A 48 -7.93 22.04 -1.24
CA GLN A 48 -8.41 20.67 -1.09
C GLN A 48 -9.02 20.28 -2.44
N GLU A 49 -8.31 19.41 -3.15
CA GLU A 49 -8.86 18.71 -4.30
C GLU A 49 -9.81 17.63 -3.79
N PHE A 50 -11.04 17.64 -4.29
CA PHE A 50 -12.05 16.65 -3.97
C PHE A 50 -12.29 15.77 -5.18
N ASP A 51 -12.05 14.47 -5.03
CA ASP A 51 -12.38 13.48 -6.05
C ASP A 51 -13.85 13.08 -5.91
N PHE A 52 -14.68 13.44 -6.89
CA PHE A 52 -16.06 12.96 -7.00
C PHE A 52 -16.10 11.73 -7.89
N VAL A 53 -16.33 10.57 -7.27
CA VAL A 53 -16.37 9.28 -7.97
C VAL A 53 -17.78 8.70 -7.90
N PRO A 54 -18.53 8.64 -9.02
CA PRO A 54 -19.83 7.97 -9.03
C PRO A 54 -19.63 6.47 -8.77
N ALA A 55 -20.52 5.89 -7.97
CA ALA A 55 -20.43 4.51 -7.55
C ALA A 55 -21.80 3.83 -7.60
N LEU A 56 -21.83 2.63 -8.16
CA LEU A 56 -22.97 1.73 -8.12
C LEU A 56 -22.81 0.79 -6.94
N GLU A 57 -23.80 0.75 -6.07
CA GLU A 57 -23.81 -0.16 -4.93
C GLU A 57 -24.27 -1.56 -5.37
N LEU A 58 -23.51 -2.59 -5.00
CA LEU A 58 -23.90 -3.98 -5.20
C LEU A 58 -24.70 -4.48 -3.99
N LYS A 59 -25.86 -5.06 -4.29
CA LYS A 59 -26.73 -5.72 -3.29
C LYS A 59 -26.35 -7.18 -3.01
N PHE A 60 -25.28 -7.67 -3.63
CA PHE A 60 -24.76 -9.02 -3.45
C PHE A 60 -23.23 -9.01 -3.35
N VAL A 61 -22.66 -10.11 -2.87
CA VAL A 61 -21.21 -10.33 -2.74
C VAL A 61 -20.75 -11.17 -3.95
N PRO A 62 -19.90 -10.64 -4.84
CA PRO A 62 -19.40 -11.40 -5.99
C PRO A 62 -18.53 -12.59 -5.59
N ASP A 63 -18.58 -13.67 -6.37
CA ASP A 63 -17.81 -14.89 -6.09
C ASP A 63 -16.29 -14.66 -6.04
N ILE A 64 -15.80 -13.73 -6.86
CA ILE A 64 -14.38 -13.38 -6.97
C ILE A 64 -13.78 -12.85 -5.65
N ILE A 65 -14.62 -12.35 -4.74
CA ILE A 65 -14.19 -11.82 -3.43
C ILE A 65 -14.43 -12.80 -2.28
N LEU A 66 -15.06 -13.95 -2.52
CA LEU A 66 -15.26 -14.99 -1.52
C LEU A 66 -13.95 -15.51 -0.90
N PRO A 67 -12.83 -15.68 -1.65
CA PRO A 67 -11.55 -16.04 -1.05
C PRO A 67 -11.11 -15.07 0.05
N PHE A 68 -11.25 -13.76 -0.18
CA PHE A 68 -10.97 -12.74 0.84
C PHE A 68 -11.86 -12.92 2.07
N HIS A 69 -13.17 -13.07 1.87
CA HIS A 69 -14.10 -13.29 2.99
C HIS A 69 -13.75 -14.54 3.82
N ARG A 70 -13.34 -15.63 3.17
CA ARG A 70 -12.90 -16.86 3.86
C ARG A 70 -11.63 -16.62 4.69
N ARG A 71 -10.62 -15.96 4.13
CA ARG A 71 -9.38 -15.61 4.86
C ARG A 71 -9.68 -14.71 6.05
N LEU A 72 -10.47 -13.66 5.85
CA LEU A 72 -10.82 -12.72 6.90
C LEU A 72 -11.63 -13.39 8.01
N LYS A 73 -12.60 -14.26 7.68
CA LYS A 73 -13.37 -15.02 8.68
C LYS A 73 -12.48 -15.90 9.55
N LYS A 74 -11.45 -16.52 8.95
CA LYS A 74 -10.49 -17.37 9.65
C LYS A 74 -9.56 -16.56 10.54
N ASN A 75 -8.98 -15.48 10.02
CA ASN A 75 -7.87 -14.77 10.66
C ASN A 75 -8.34 -13.64 11.59
N ARG A 76 -9.48 -12.99 11.29
CA ARG A 76 -10.04 -11.86 12.04
C ARG A 76 -11.59 -11.94 12.07
N PRO A 77 -12.17 -12.90 12.81
CA PRO A 77 -13.61 -13.19 12.77
C PRO A 77 -14.50 -12.00 13.16
N ASP A 78 -14.09 -11.17 14.11
CA ASP A 78 -14.86 -10.00 14.52
C ASP A 78 -14.84 -8.89 13.47
N LEU A 79 -13.71 -8.72 12.78
CA LEU A 79 -13.63 -7.80 11.65
C LEU A 79 -14.43 -8.31 10.46
N TYR A 80 -14.45 -9.62 10.22
CA TYR A 80 -15.29 -10.23 9.20
C TYR A 80 -16.77 -9.95 9.43
N LYS A 81 -17.27 -10.05 10.67
CA LYS A 81 -18.68 -9.72 10.99
C LYS A 81 -19.03 -8.28 10.61
N LYS A 82 -18.10 -7.34 10.78
CA LYS A 82 -18.29 -5.93 10.37
C LYS A 82 -18.27 -5.80 8.85
N ILE A 83 -17.22 -6.31 8.20
CA ILE A 83 -17.00 -6.13 6.76
C ILE A 83 -18.04 -6.84 5.91
N ARG A 84 -18.51 -8.03 6.29
CA ARG A 84 -19.49 -8.79 5.50
C ARG A 84 -20.85 -8.10 5.34
N ASN A 85 -21.17 -7.15 6.22
CA ASN A 85 -22.43 -6.41 6.18
C ASN A 85 -22.29 -5.08 5.42
N LEU A 86 -21.10 -4.75 4.92
CA LEU A 86 -20.87 -3.55 4.12
C LEU A 86 -21.23 -3.81 2.66
N HIS A 87 -21.69 -2.77 1.98
CA HIS A 87 -21.92 -2.82 0.55
C HIS A 87 -20.62 -2.70 -0.24
N LEU A 88 -20.47 -3.55 -1.25
CA LEU A 88 -19.43 -3.42 -2.26
C LEU A 88 -19.89 -2.44 -3.33
N HIS A 89 -18.96 -1.67 -3.89
CA HIS A 89 -19.27 -0.71 -4.93
C HIS A 89 -18.57 -1.05 -6.23
N VAL A 90 -19.12 -0.55 -7.32
CA VAL A 90 -18.54 -0.63 -8.66
C VAL A 90 -18.43 0.79 -9.19
N ILE A 91 -17.24 1.16 -9.69
CA ILE A 91 -16.94 2.51 -10.16
C ILE A 91 -16.44 2.47 -11.61
N PRO A 92 -16.69 3.50 -12.41
CA PRO A 92 -16.14 3.58 -13.76
C PRO A 92 -14.61 3.59 -13.71
N LYS A 93 -13.99 2.88 -14.65
CA LYS A 93 -12.55 2.92 -14.91
C LYS A 93 -12.35 3.87 -16.08
N TRP A 94 -11.84 5.05 -15.77
CA TRP A 94 -11.58 6.07 -16.76
C TRP A 94 -10.31 5.66 -17.49
N SER A 95 -10.42 5.20 -18.74
CA SER A 95 -9.24 5.00 -19.59
C SER A 95 -8.63 6.37 -19.92
N LYS A 96 -7.34 6.39 -20.29
CA LYS A 96 -6.75 7.63 -20.83
C LYS A 96 -7.55 7.97 -22.09
N LEU A 97 -8.05 9.21 -22.16
CA LEU A 97 -8.94 9.81 -23.16
C LEU A 97 -8.48 9.73 -24.63
N THR A 98 -7.52 8.89 -24.98
CA THR A 98 -6.91 8.85 -26.32
C THR A 98 -7.76 8.11 -27.35
N ASP A 99 -8.66 7.20 -26.95
CA ASP A 99 -9.54 6.48 -27.88
C ASP A 99 -11.00 6.56 -27.42
N ILE A 100 -11.71 7.60 -27.88
CA ILE A 100 -13.13 7.85 -27.60
C ILE A 100 -14.06 6.86 -28.35
N THR A 101 -13.50 6.06 -29.26
CA THR A 101 -14.25 5.15 -30.15
C THR A 101 -14.63 3.82 -29.51
N GLU A 102 -13.98 3.42 -28.40
CA GLU A 102 -14.44 2.32 -27.54
C GLU A 102 -15.07 2.92 -26.29
N ALA A 103 -16.39 3.02 -26.29
CA ALA A 103 -17.16 3.60 -25.21
C ALA A 103 -16.70 3.05 -23.84
N ASN A 104 -16.26 3.98 -22.98
CA ASN A 104 -15.93 3.86 -21.56
C ASN A 104 -17.00 3.09 -20.75
N THR A 105 -17.06 1.77 -20.94
CA THR A 105 -17.98 0.85 -20.26
C THR A 105 -17.25 -0.06 -19.27
N ASP A 106 -15.94 0.15 -19.11
CA ASP A 106 -15.15 -0.56 -18.10
C ASP A 106 -15.53 -0.07 -16.70
N PHE A 107 -15.98 -1.01 -15.88
CA PHE A 107 -16.18 -0.81 -14.46
C PHE A 107 -15.18 -1.64 -13.65
N ARG A 108 -14.86 -1.18 -12.44
CA ARG A 108 -14.04 -1.93 -11.48
C ARG A 108 -14.69 -1.96 -10.11
N TYR A 109 -14.46 -3.04 -9.36
CA TYR A 109 -14.83 -3.11 -7.95
C TYR A 109 -14.07 -2.05 -7.14
N SER A 110 -14.76 -1.44 -6.19
CA SER A 110 -14.23 -0.49 -5.22
C SER A 110 -14.46 -1.01 -3.81
N PHE A 111 -13.35 -1.20 -3.09
CA PHE A 111 -13.34 -1.76 -1.73
C PHE A 111 -13.14 -0.69 -0.66
N SER A 112 -13.37 0.59 -0.96
CA SER A 112 -13.08 1.70 -0.04
C SER A 112 -13.73 1.53 1.34
N ALA A 113 -14.97 1.04 1.41
CA ALA A 113 -15.64 0.76 2.68
C ALA A 113 -14.91 -0.34 3.49
N TYR A 114 -14.44 -1.39 2.81
CA TYR A 114 -13.71 -2.49 3.45
C TYR A 114 -12.33 -2.00 3.92
N GLU A 115 -11.64 -1.20 3.10
CA GLU A 115 -10.35 -0.59 3.44
C GLU A 115 -10.45 0.30 4.69
N ILE A 116 -11.54 1.04 4.84
CA ILE A 116 -11.79 1.87 6.03
C ILE A 116 -11.90 1.00 7.29
N GLU A 117 -12.71 -0.05 7.26
CA GLU A 117 -12.83 -0.94 8.42
C GLU A 117 -11.54 -1.70 8.73
N LEU A 118 -10.81 -2.15 7.70
CA LEU A 118 -9.47 -2.72 7.85
C LEU A 118 -8.51 -1.72 8.51
N ALA A 119 -8.54 -0.46 8.11
CA ALA A 119 -7.68 0.58 8.67
C ALA A 119 -8.03 0.89 10.14
N LYS A 120 -9.32 0.94 10.50
CA LYS A 120 -9.77 1.15 11.90
C LYS A 120 -9.36 0.00 12.81
N ALA A 121 -9.32 -1.22 12.30
CA ALA A 121 -8.99 -2.42 13.06
C ALA A 121 -7.47 -2.69 13.16
N ARG A 122 -6.62 -1.74 12.78
CA ARG A 122 -5.16 -1.91 12.86
C ARG A 122 -4.66 -1.85 14.29
N THR A 123 -3.76 -2.76 14.65
CA THR A 123 -2.99 -2.68 15.90
C THR A 123 -2.07 -1.45 15.91
N LYS A 124 -1.51 -1.11 17.08
CA LYS A 124 -0.52 -0.02 17.20
C LYS A 124 0.62 -0.21 16.19
N TYR A 125 1.16 -1.41 16.06
CA TYR A 125 2.31 -1.68 15.19
C TYR A 125 1.95 -1.71 13.71
N GLU A 126 0.75 -2.20 13.35
CA GLU A 126 0.23 -2.11 11.98
C GLU A 126 0.03 -0.64 11.53
N GLN A 127 -0.37 0.24 12.46
CA GLN A 127 -0.45 1.69 12.20
C GLN A 127 0.94 2.30 11.98
N VAL A 128 1.93 1.93 12.80
CA VAL A 128 3.33 2.38 12.62
C VAL A 128 3.86 1.92 11.27
N LEU A 129 3.70 0.64 10.91
CA LEU A 129 4.07 0.10 9.60
C LEU A 129 3.45 0.91 8.46
N ASN A 130 2.14 1.16 8.51
CA ASN A 130 1.44 1.94 7.49
C ASN A 130 2.02 3.37 7.36
N ASN A 131 2.32 4.02 8.48
CA ASN A 131 2.87 5.37 8.49
C ASN A 131 4.29 5.41 7.91
N VAL A 132 5.14 4.46 8.31
CA VAL A 132 6.51 4.33 7.80
C VAL A 132 6.50 4.02 6.30
N ALA A 133 5.71 3.03 5.86
CA ALA A 133 5.60 2.65 4.45
C ALA A 133 5.15 3.84 3.57
N ARG A 134 4.11 4.57 4.01
CA ARG A 134 3.64 5.78 3.30
C ARG A 134 4.71 6.88 3.29
N GLY A 135 5.36 7.13 4.42
CA GLY A 135 6.40 8.15 4.55
C GLY A 135 7.60 7.87 3.63
N LEU A 136 8.09 6.62 3.64
CA LEU A 136 9.14 6.16 2.73
C LEU A 136 8.71 6.28 1.27
N PHE A 137 7.48 5.86 0.96
CA PHE A 137 6.95 5.96 -0.39
C PHE A 137 6.95 7.41 -0.89
N TYR A 138 6.25 8.33 -0.23
CA TYR A 138 6.14 9.71 -0.74
C TYR A 138 7.46 10.46 -0.74
N LYS A 139 8.36 10.17 0.22
CA LYS A 139 9.63 10.88 0.34
C LYS A 139 10.69 10.35 -0.63
N HIS A 140 10.71 9.04 -0.89
CA HIS A 140 11.83 8.40 -1.57
C HIS A 140 11.45 7.59 -2.80
N LEU A 141 10.21 7.11 -2.91
CA LEU A 141 9.81 6.19 -3.99
C LEU A 141 8.92 6.88 -5.02
N TYR A 142 7.93 7.67 -4.59
CA TYR A 142 6.94 8.27 -5.49
C TYR A 142 7.57 9.06 -6.63
N LYS A 143 8.64 9.82 -6.39
CA LYS A 143 9.32 10.61 -7.43
C LYS A 143 10.43 9.85 -8.17
N ASN A 144 10.91 8.74 -7.62
CA ASN A 144 12.11 8.05 -8.10
C ASN A 144 11.82 6.66 -8.69
N LEU A 145 10.61 6.15 -8.50
CA LEU A 145 10.08 4.91 -9.08
C LEU A 145 8.97 5.27 -10.06
N THR A 146 9.40 5.60 -11.26
CA THR A 146 8.58 5.53 -12.46
C THR A 146 8.82 4.16 -13.11
N ILE A 147 7.75 3.60 -13.66
CA ILE A 147 7.78 2.37 -14.43
C ILE A 147 7.03 2.68 -15.74
N ASN A 148 7.71 2.69 -16.90
CA ASN A 148 7.18 3.23 -18.18
C ASN A 148 6.60 4.65 -18.04
N ASP A 149 7.32 5.57 -17.40
CA ASP A 149 6.86 6.93 -17.10
C ASP A 149 5.57 7.01 -16.27
N GLN A 150 5.11 5.88 -15.73
CA GLN A 150 3.98 5.82 -14.81
C GLN A 150 4.48 5.63 -13.39
N TYR A 151 4.04 6.52 -12.52
CA TYR A 151 4.33 6.40 -11.10
C TYR A 151 3.66 5.15 -10.52
N LEU A 152 4.41 4.41 -9.70
CA LEU A 152 3.83 3.34 -8.89
C LEU A 152 2.69 3.94 -8.03
N PRO A 153 1.45 3.44 -8.10
CA PRO A 153 0.33 4.07 -7.42
C PRO A 153 0.46 3.87 -5.91
N SER A 154 -0.04 4.83 -5.14
CA SER A 154 -0.13 4.71 -3.67
C SER A 154 -0.97 3.48 -3.24
N TYR A 155 -1.84 2.99 -4.13
CA TYR A 155 -2.60 1.76 -3.97
C TYR A 155 -1.72 0.50 -3.84
N PHE A 156 -0.59 0.44 -4.54
CA PHE A 156 0.37 -0.65 -4.42
C PHE A 156 0.90 -0.74 -2.99
N ILE A 157 1.25 0.41 -2.40
CA ILE A 157 1.76 0.49 -1.02
C ILE A 157 0.71 0.08 0.00
N LYS A 158 -0.55 0.50 -0.20
CA LYS A 158 -1.66 0.04 0.64
C LYS A 158 -1.78 -1.48 0.59
N THR A 159 -1.69 -2.06 -0.61
CA THR A 159 -1.81 -3.51 -0.81
C THR A 159 -0.67 -4.27 -0.14
N THR A 160 0.59 -3.82 -0.27
CA THR A 160 1.72 -4.49 0.39
C THR A 160 1.62 -4.43 1.91
N VAL A 161 1.17 -3.30 2.47
CA VAL A 161 0.93 -3.17 3.92
C VAL A 161 -0.18 -4.13 4.37
N LEU A 162 -1.29 -4.23 3.65
CA LEU A 162 -2.39 -5.13 4.01
C LEU A 162 -1.95 -6.60 4.02
N TRP A 163 -1.20 -7.03 3.00
CA TRP A 163 -0.65 -8.38 2.97
C TRP A 163 0.34 -8.65 4.10
N MET A 164 1.25 -7.71 4.38
CA MET A 164 2.17 -7.87 5.49
C MET A 164 1.49 -7.96 6.86
N CYS A 165 0.44 -7.17 7.08
CA CYS A 165 -0.35 -7.29 8.31
C CYS A 165 -0.97 -8.69 8.46
N GLU A 166 -1.42 -9.29 7.36
CA GLU A 166 -2.05 -10.62 7.36
C GLU A 166 -1.03 -11.77 7.45
N GLU A 167 0.07 -11.70 6.69
CA GLU A 167 1.01 -12.81 6.51
C GLU A 167 2.17 -12.81 7.51
N CYS A 168 2.66 -11.63 7.89
CA CYS A 168 3.92 -11.53 8.64
C CYS A 168 3.72 -11.49 10.16
N HIS A 169 2.50 -11.29 10.67
CA HIS A 169 2.25 -11.12 12.11
C HIS A 169 3.17 -10.07 12.74
N ILE A 170 3.00 -8.81 12.31
CA ILE A 170 3.88 -7.66 12.59
C ILE A 170 4.34 -7.55 14.05
N ASP A 171 3.46 -7.86 14.98
CA ASP A 171 3.72 -7.79 16.43
C ASP A 171 4.89 -8.69 16.86
N ARG A 172 5.24 -9.75 16.11
CA ARG A 172 6.36 -10.66 16.40
C ARG A 172 7.74 -10.03 16.14
N TYR A 173 7.81 -8.95 15.37
CA TYR A 173 9.07 -8.28 15.02
C TYR A 173 9.40 -7.11 15.93
N VAL A 174 8.56 -6.89 16.95
CA VAL A 174 8.66 -5.77 17.88
C VAL A 174 8.88 -6.31 19.28
N ASP A 175 9.92 -5.81 19.95
CA ASP A 175 10.13 -6.06 21.37
C ASP A 175 9.39 -4.99 22.19
N THR A 176 8.78 -5.39 23.30
CA THR A 176 8.15 -4.47 24.26
C THR A 176 9.12 -3.45 24.85
N THR A 177 10.42 -3.73 24.82
CA THR A 177 11.50 -2.83 25.28
C THR A 177 12.01 -1.90 24.19
N ASP A 178 11.65 -2.11 22.93
CA ASP A 178 12.06 -1.22 21.84
C ASP A 178 11.38 0.15 21.95
N ASP A 179 12.15 1.21 21.75
CA ASP A 179 11.60 2.55 21.56
C ASP A 179 10.88 2.68 20.19
N GLU A 180 10.04 3.71 20.04
CA GLU A 180 9.21 3.89 18.84
C GLU A 180 10.02 4.08 17.54
N ASP A 181 11.24 4.64 17.62
CA ASP A 181 12.10 4.83 16.46
C ASP A 181 12.73 3.50 16.02
N THR A 182 13.16 2.68 16.99
CA THR A 182 13.65 1.33 16.76
C THR A 182 12.58 0.46 16.13
N ILE A 183 11.34 0.52 16.64
CA ILE A 183 10.18 -0.17 16.05
C ILE A 183 9.95 0.28 14.61
N SER A 184 9.89 1.59 14.38
CA SER A 184 9.68 2.16 13.05
C SER A 184 10.73 1.71 12.05
N LEU A 185 12.00 1.63 12.47
CA LEU A 185 13.10 1.15 11.65
C LEU A 185 12.96 -0.34 11.30
N LYS A 186 12.70 -1.19 12.30
CA LYS A 186 12.51 -2.64 12.09
C LYS A 186 11.37 -2.90 11.10
N LEU A 187 10.22 -2.27 11.33
CA LEU A 187 9.05 -2.43 10.46
C LEU A 187 9.30 -1.87 9.05
N GLY A 188 9.97 -0.73 8.93
CA GLY A 188 10.37 -0.16 7.64
C GLY A 188 11.29 -1.08 6.84
N GLN A 189 12.28 -1.69 7.50
CA GLN A 189 13.22 -2.62 6.86
C GLN A 189 12.51 -3.88 6.35
N ILE A 190 11.62 -4.46 7.15
CA ILE A 190 10.86 -5.66 6.76
C ILE A 190 9.93 -5.32 5.61
N TRP A 191 9.26 -4.17 5.66
CA TRP A 191 8.39 -3.71 4.58
C TRP A 191 9.12 -3.51 3.26
N ILE A 192 10.32 -2.93 3.32
CA ILE A 192 11.18 -2.79 2.14
C ILE A 192 11.57 -4.16 1.60
N ASN A 193 11.99 -5.09 2.44
CA ASN A 193 12.38 -6.43 2.01
C ASN A 193 11.21 -7.18 1.36
N TYR A 194 10.01 -7.10 1.95
CA TYR A 194 8.79 -7.67 1.40
C TYR A 194 8.43 -7.03 0.04
N THR A 195 8.47 -5.71 -0.03
CA THR A 195 8.19 -4.98 -1.28
C THR A 195 9.20 -5.33 -2.37
N CYS A 196 10.49 -5.45 -2.03
CA CYS A 196 11.52 -5.92 -2.97
C CYS A 196 11.26 -7.34 -3.44
N HIS A 197 10.79 -8.23 -2.55
CA HIS A 197 10.42 -9.59 -2.92
C HIS A 197 9.29 -9.59 -3.96
N LEU A 198 8.18 -8.88 -3.70
CA LEU A 198 7.04 -8.79 -4.64
C LEU A 198 7.45 -8.21 -6.00
N LEU A 199 8.30 -7.18 -5.99
CA LEU A 199 8.83 -6.59 -7.23
C LEU A 199 9.71 -7.57 -8.01
N ARG A 200 10.55 -8.35 -7.31
CA ARG A 200 11.41 -9.38 -7.92
C ARG A 200 10.61 -10.55 -8.47
N THR A 201 9.61 -11.01 -7.74
CA THR A 201 8.74 -12.12 -8.18
C THR A 201 7.67 -11.67 -9.17
N ARG A 202 7.55 -10.35 -9.40
CA ARG A 202 6.59 -9.75 -10.34
C ARG A 202 5.14 -10.09 -10.00
N TYR A 203 4.90 -10.32 -8.71
CA TYR A 203 3.63 -10.78 -8.22
C TYR A 203 3.25 -10.00 -6.97
N CYS A 204 2.21 -9.19 -7.09
CA CYS A 204 1.55 -8.51 -5.97
C CYS A 204 0.04 -8.67 -6.17
N PRO A 205 -0.57 -9.71 -5.58
CA PRO A 205 -1.99 -9.95 -5.76
C PRO A 205 -2.80 -8.82 -5.12
N HIS A 206 -3.89 -8.41 -5.75
CA HIS A 206 -4.83 -7.46 -5.18
C HIS A 206 -5.41 -8.06 -3.89
N TYR A 207 -5.42 -7.28 -2.81
CA TYR A 207 -5.73 -7.79 -1.47
C TYR A 207 -7.11 -8.48 -1.40
N PHE A 208 -8.11 -7.90 -2.06
CA PHE A 208 -9.49 -8.41 -2.10
C PHE A 208 -9.79 -9.38 -3.25
N ILE A 209 -8.98 -9.37 -4.33
CA ILE A 209 -9.22 -10.10 -5.59
C ILE A 209 -7.93 -10.84 -5.91
N PHE A 210 -7.78 -12.04 -5.35
CA PHE A 210 -6.47 -12.70 -5.28
C PHE A 210 -5.87 -13.06 -6.65
N ASN A 211 -6.72 -13.32 -7.64
CA ASN A 211 -6.32 -13.64 -9.01
C ASN A 211 -5.90 -12.41 -9.84
N MET A 212 -6.05 -11.19 -9.32
CA MET A 212 -5.63 -9.97 -10.00
C MET A 212 -4.23 -9.57 -9.53
N ASN A 213 -3.22 -9.65 -10.40
CA ASN A 213 -1.87 -9.23 -10.07
C ASN A 213 -1.67 -7.74 -10.39
N LEU A 214 -1.41 -6.93 -9.36
CA LEU A 214 -1.15 -5.50 -9.51
C LEU A 214 0.11 -5.20 -10.32
N LEU A 215 1.05 -6.15 -10.44
CA LEU A 215 2.31 -5.97 -11.18
C LEU A 215 2.27 -6.50 -12.61
N GLU A 216 1.15 -7.08 -13.07
CA GLU A 216 1.03 -7.74 -14.37
C GLU A 216 1.30 -6.81 -15.56
N ASN A 217 0.77 -5.59 -15.50
CA ASN A 217 0.87 -4.61 -16.58
C ASN A 217 2.07 -3.65 -16.45
N TYR A 218 2.93 -3.86 -15.45
CA TYR A 218 4.13 -3.04 -15.30
C TYR A 218 5.22 -3.65 -16.21
N PRO A 219 5.95 -2.90 -17.03
CA PRO A 219 7.09 -3.40 -17.83
C PRO A 219 8.19 -4.04 -16.99
N THR A 220 9.04 -4.79 -17.68
CA THR A 220 10.24 -5.48 -17.16
C THR A 220 11.49 -4.60 -17.08
N GLU A 221 11.44 -3.36 -17.59
CA GLU A 221 12.60 -2.47 -17.80
C GLU A 221 12.83 -1.46 -16.67
#